data_AF-A0A5K7YYY4-F1
#
_entry.id   AF-A0A5K7YYY4-F1
#
_cell.length_a   1.000
_cell.length_b   1.000
_cell.length_c   1.000
_cell.angle_alpha   90.00
_cell.angle_beta   90.00
_cell.angle_gamma   90.00
#
_symmetry.space_group_name_H-M   'P 1'
#
loop_
_entity.id
_entity.type
_entity.pdbx_description
1 polymer ?
#
loop_
_entity_poly.entity_id
_entity_poly.type
_entity_poly.pdbx_seq_one_letter_code
_entity_poly.pdbx_strand_id
1 'polypeptide(L)'
;MKMNRHLNTILDMIEKEFRFKVKKGSRHYIEVSVGKQAQKLGYDDLEEKYRNTYAIVPLKSPQSGMKVRIDGRTFVNYAEYGSGIAVPGHLAREAGQSFKSFVPNDSMICNFT
;
A
#
# COMPACT_ATOMS: atom_id res chain seq x y z
N MET A 1 -15.84 8.26 -13.45
CA MET A 1 -15.36 7.52 -12.26
C MET A 1 -15.69 8.34 -11.02
N LYS A 2 -16.32 7.73 -10.01
CA LYS A 2 -16.65 8.43 -8.77
C LYS A 2 -15.43 8.39 -7.84
N MET A 3 -14.78 9.53 -7.65
CA MET A 3 -13.60 9.68 -6.80
C MET A 3 -14.00 9.50 -5.33
N ASN A 4 -13.44 8.49 -4.65
CA ASN A 4 -13.68 8.28 -3.23
C ASN A 4 -12.75 9.16 -2.38
N ARG A 5 -13.30 10.27 -1.85
CA ARG A 5 -12.53 11.25 -1.05
C ARG A 5 -11.98 10.66 0.25
N HIS A 6 -12.75 9.81 0.94
CA HIS A 6 -12.29 9.18 2.18
C HIS A 6 -11.12 8.22 1.91
N LEU A 7 -11.19 7.47 0.80
CA LEU A 7 -10.08 6.62 0.36
C LEU A 7 -8.83 7.43 0.05
N ASN A 8 -8.96 8.57 -0.63
CA ASN A 8 -7.83 9.48 -0.88
C ASN A 8 -7.21 9.99 0.42
N THR A 9 -8.03 10.38 1.41
CA THR A 9 -7.52 10.79 2.73
C THR A 9 -6.70 9.69 3.41
N ILE A 10 -7.16 8.43 3.33
CA ILE A 10 -6.43 7.28 3.88
C ILE A 10 -5.08 7.11 3.17
N LEU A 11 -5.07 7.14 1.83
CA LEU A 11 -3.86 6.99 1.04
C LEU A 11 -2.86 8.12 1.31
N ASP A 12 -3.32 9.36 1.34
CA ASP A 12 -2.49 10.53 1.65
C ASP A 12 -1.89 10.45 3.05
N MET A 13 -2.61 9.88 4.03
CA MET A 13 -2.10 9.65 5.38
C MET A 13 -0.94 8.64 5.35
N ILE A 14 -1.11 7.52 4.65
CA ILE A 14 -0.06 6.49 4.48
C ILE A 14 1.16 7.11 3.79
N GLU A 15 0.96 7.86 2.71
CA GLU A 15 2.06 8.52 2.00
C GLU A 15 2.83 9.49 2.90
N LYS A 16 2.13 10.29 3.70
CA LYS A 16 2.75 11.22 4.66
C LYS A 16 3.53 10.49 5.74
N GLU A 17 2.97 9.44 6.32
CA GLU A 17 3.60 8.63 7.38
C GLU A 17 4.92 8.02 6.91
N PHE A 18 4.97 7.55 5.66
CA PHE A 18 6.13 6.82 5.12
C PHE A 18 7.03 7.63 4.19
N ARG A 19 6.72 8.90 3.92
CA ARG A 19 7.43 9.77 2.95
C ARG A 19 8.95 9.66 2.99
N PHE A 20 9.55 9.64 4.19
CA PHE A 20 11.00 9.59 4.36
C PHE A 20 11.59 8.18 4.36
N LYS A 21 10.74 7.16 4.46
CA LYS A 21 11.13 5.74 4.52
C LYS A 21 11.01 5.04 3.17
N VAL A 22 10.20 5.57 2.23
CA VAL A 22 9.94 4.91 0.94
C VAL A 22 11.17 4.88 0.04
N LYS A 23 11.38 3.74 -0.63
CA LYS A 23 12.31 3.59 -1.77
C LYS A 23 11.69 2.73 -2.86
N LYS A 24 11.34 3.36 -3.99
CA LYS A 24 10.82 2.69 -5.19
C LYS A 24 11.72 1.54 -5.63
N GLY A 25 11.12 0.44 -6.06
CA GLY A 25 11.82 -0.77 -6.50
C GLY A 25 12.52 -1.55 -5.38
N SER A 26 12.41 -1.14 -4.11
CA SER A 26 12.96 -1.93 -3.00
C SER A 26 12.24 -3.26 -2.89
N ARG A 27 12.99 -4.32 -2.63
CA ARG A 27 12.43 -5.64 -2.29
C ARG A 27 11.90 -5.72 -0.87
N HIS A 28 12.35 -4.84 0.03
CA HIS A 28 11.89 -4.81 1.42
C HIS A 28 10.64 -3.95 1.49
N TYR A 29 9.58 -4.45 2.11
CA TYR A 29 8.34 -3.71 2.24
C TYR A 29 7.62 -4.04 3.54
N ILE A 30 6.66 -3.18 3.90
CA ILE A 30 5.68 -3.46 4.94
C ILE A 30 4.27 -3.38 4.36
N GLU A 31 3.35 -4.09 4.98
CA GLU A 31 1.92 -4.01 4.69
C GLU A 31 1.25 -3.04 5.65
N VAL A 32 0.54 -2.07 5.11
CA VAL A 32 -0.25 -1.11 5.88
C VAL A 32 -1.72 -1.39 5.59
N SER A 33 -2.45 -1.89 6.59
CA SER A 33 -3.89 -2.18 6.45
C SER A 33 -4.68 -0.90 6.17
N VAL A 34 -5.38 -0.87 5.05
CA VAL A 34 -6.25 0.24 4.66
C VAL A 34 -7.45 0.33 5.61
N GLY A 35 -8.08 -0.80 5.95
CA GLY A 35 -9.19 -0.84 6.90
C GLY A 35 -8.82 -0.28 8.28
N LYS A 36 -7.64 -0.63 8.82
CA LYS A 36 -7.16 -0.05 10.09
C LYS A 36 -6.93 1.47 10.00
N GLN A 37 -6.47 1.98 8.87
CA GLN A 37 -6.32 3.43 8.70
C GLN A 37 -7.68 4.14 8.52
N ALA A 38 -8.65 3.47 7.90
CA ALA A 38 -10.04 3.94 7.83
C ALA A 38 -10.67 4.05 9.23
N GLN A 39 -10.47 3.02 10.06
CA GLN A 39 -10.93 2.99 11.46
C GLN A 39 -10.40 4.18 12.28
N LYS A 40 -9.11 4.49 12.17
CA LYS A 40 -8.50 5.65 12.86
C LYS A 40 -9.13 6.99 12.47
N LEU A 41 -9.74 7.06 11.29
CA LEU A 41 -10.41 8.24 10.77
C LEU A 41 -11.93 8.23 11.00
N GLY A 42 -12.49 7.16 11.58
CA GLY A 42 -13.93 6.99 11.78
C GLY A 42 -14.71 6.70 10.49
N TYR A 43 -14.08 6.06 9.51
CA TYR A 43 -14.73 5.66 8.25
C TYR A 43 -15.16 4.19 8.29
N ASP A 44 -16.21 3.89 9.06
CA ASP A 44 -16.66 2.52 9.35
C ASP A 44 -17.01 1.73 8.06
N ASP A 45 -17.59 2.39 7.05
CA ASP A 45 -17.92 1.79 5.75
C ASP A 45 -16.66 1.32 5.01
N LEU A 46 -15.59 2.12 5.07
CA LEU A 46 -14.31 1.78 4.47
C LEU A 46 -13.50 0.81 5.32
N GLU A 47 -13.63 0.85 6.65
CA GLU A 47 -13.04 -0.16 7.52
C GLU A 47 -13.56 -1.55 7.14
N GLU A 48 -14.88 -1.71 7.03
CA GLU A 48 -15.48 -2.99 6.68
C GLU A 48 -15.12 -3.41 5.26
N LYS A 49 -15.27 -2.50 4.29
CA LYS A 49 -14.95 -2.77 2.88
C LYS A 49 -13.49 -3.17 2.67
N TYR A 50 -12.55 -2.55 3.38
CA TYR A 50 -11.11 -2.72 3.18
C TYR A 50 -10.39 -3.43 4.34
N ARG A 51 -11.12 -4.18 5.17
CA ARG A 51 -10.59 -4.88 6.35
C ARG A 51 -9.34 -5.72 6.05
N ASN A 52 -9.37 -6.44 4.92
CA ASN A 52 -8.29 -7.33 4.47
C ASN A 52 -7.52 -6.76 3.27
N THR A 53 -7.52 -5.43 3.08
CA THR A 53 -6.80 -4.76 2.00
C THR A 53 -5.60 -3.99 2.55
N TYR A 54 -4.47 -4.12 1.87
CA TYR A 54 -3.20 -3.59 2.34
C TYR A 54 -2.52 -2.75 1.26
N ALA A 55 -1.96 -1.62 1.69
CA ALA A 55 -0.98 -0.88 0.92
C ALA A 55 0.43 -1.45 1.18
N ILE A 56 1.21 -1.55 0.12
CA ILE A 56 2.59 -2.01 0.13
C ILE A 56 3.48 -0.79 0.14
N VAL A 57 4.35 -0.70 1.14
CA VAL A 57 5.28 0.42 1.30
C VAL A 57 6.72 -0.09 1.15
N PRO A 58 7.33 0.04 -0.04
CA PRO A 58 8.73 -0.34 -0.26
C PRO A 58 9.68 0.55 0.56
N LEU A 59 10.59 -0.04 1.34
CA LEU A 59 11.42 0.68 2.31
C LEU A 59 12.87 0.88 1.84
N LYS A 60 13.48 2.00 2.25
CA LYS A 60 14.90 2.34 2.03
C LYS A 60 15.87 1.32 2.62
N SER A 61 15.53 0.80 3.80
CA SER A 61 16.34 -0.13 4.57
C SER A 61 15.45 -1.23 5.15
N PRO A 62 15.96 -2.47 5.28
CA PRO A 62 15.23 -3.52 5.99
C PRO A 62 14.95 -3.08 7.43
N GLN A 63 13.79 -3.47 7.95
CA GLN A 63 13.45 -3.30 9.36
C GLN A 63 13.61 -4.60 10.12
N SER A 64 13.77 -4.50 11.45
CA SER A 64 13.84 -5.67 12.32
C SER A 64 12.60 -6.55 12.11
N GLY A 65 12.81 -7.88 12.07
CA GLY A 65 11.76 -8.87 11.88
C GLY A 65 11.45 -9.23 10.42
N MET A 66 12.00 -8.54 9.42
CA MET A 66 11.82 -8.87 8.00
C MET A 66 12.51 -10.20 7.64
N LYS A 67 11.72 -11.28 7.59
CA LYS A 67 12.22 -12.64 7.33
C LYS A 67 11.39 -13.38 6.27
N VAL A 68 10.22 -12.87 5.93
CA VAL A 68 9.28 -13.58 5.07
C VAL A 68 9.57 -13.25 3.62
N ARG A 69 9.82 -14.27 2.81
CA ARG A 69 10.00 -14.15 1.36
C ARG A 69 8.68 -14.37 0.65
N ILE A 70 8.24 -13.38 -0.12
CA ILE A 70 7.02 -13.41 -0.91
C ILE A 70 7.38 -13.38 -2.39
N ASP A 71 6.70 -14.20 -3.19
CA ASP A 71 6.81 -14.19 -4.65
C ASP A 71 6.24 -12.89 -5.22
N GLY A 72 7.01 -12.20 -6.08
CA GLY A 72 6.62 -10.95 -6.71
C GLY A 72 5.29 -11.03 -7.47
N ARG A 73 4.94 -12.20 -8.00
CA ARG A 73 3.67 -12.43 -8.73
C ARG A 73 2.43 -12.24 -7.84
N THR A 74 2.58 -12.29 -6.51
CA THR A 74 1.52 -11.94 -5.55
C THR A 74 0.99 -10.52 -5.77
N PHE A 75 1.82 -9.61 -6.30
CA PHE A 75 1.47 -8.21 -6.55
C PHE A 75 0.98 -7.96 -7.99
N VAL A 76 0.52 -9.01 -8.68
CA VAL A 76 -0.13 -8.83 -9.99
C VAL A 76 -1.32 -7.86 -9.87
N ASN A 77 -1.45 -6.97 -10.85
CA ASN A 77 -2.47 -5.91 -10.88
C ASN A 77 -2.38 -4.88 -9.73
N TYR A 78 -1.24 -4.76 -9.05
CA TYR A 78 -1.01 -3.62 -8.17
C TYR A 78 -0.68 -2.36 -8.97
N ALA A 79 -1.06 -1.23 -8.41
CA ALA A 79 -0.81 0.11 -8.91
C ALA A 79 0.18 0.82 -7.99
N GLU A 80 1.17 1.52 -8.57
CA GLU A 80 2.15 2.33 -7.85
C GLU A 80 1.82 3.83 -8.02
N TYR A 81 1.77 4.54 -6.91
CA TYR A 81 1.59 5.99 -6.89
C TYR A 81 2.90 6.75 -7.01
N GLY A 82 2.82 8.06 -7.23
CA GLY A 82 3.97 8.95 -7.34
C GLY A 82 4.91 8.90 -6.12
N SER A 83 4.36 8.66 -4.92
CA SER A 83 5.09 8.45 -3.68
C SER A 83 5.96 7.19 -3.67
N GLY A 84 5.60 6.17 -4.45
CA GLY A 84 6.24 4.85 -4.47
C GLY A 84 5.55 3.79 -3.61
N ILE A 85 4.44 4.14 -2.92
CA ILE A 85 3.57 3.11 -2.33
C ILE A 85 2.79 2.40 -3.44
N ALA A 86 2.43 1.14 -3.20
CA ALA A 86 1.62 0.37 -4.12
C ALA A 86 0.35 -0.18 -3.44
N VAL A 87 -0.74 -0.29 -4.20
CA VAL A 87 -2.03 -0.78 -3.71
C VAL A 87 -2.67 -1.70 -4.75
N PRO A 88 -3.66 -2.54 -4.39
CA PRO A 88 -4.43 -3.28 -5.38
C PRO A 88 -5.05 -2.36 -6.43
N GLY A 89 -5.00 -2.74 -7.70
CA GLY A 89 -5.42 -1.85 -8.80
C GLY A 89 -6.89 -1.44 -8.77
N HIS A 90 -7.79 -2.25 -8.19
CA HIS A 90 -9.18 -1.86 -8.01
C HIS A 90 -9.31 -0.68 -7.03
N LEU A 91 -8.53 -0.68 -5.94
CA LEU A 91 -8.49 0.40 -4.97
C LEU A 91 -7.95 1.68 -5.61
N ALA A 92 -6.91 1.59 -6.43
CA ALA A 92 -6.37 2.75 -7.13
C ALA A 92 -7.35 3.38 -8.12
N ARG A 93 -8.13 2.55 -8.81
CA ARG A 93 -9.21 3.01 -9.69
C ARG A 93 -10.32 3.73 -8.93
N GLU A 94 -10.72 3.22 -7.76
CA GLU A 94 -11.73 3.87 -6.90
C GLU A 94 -11.24 5.21 -6.31
N ALA A 95 -9.95 5.27 -5.94
CA ALA A 95 -9.31 6.49 -5.45
C ALA A 95 -9.29 7.58 -6.53
N GLY A 96 -9.10 7.19 -7.80
CA GLY A 96 -9.04 8.12 -8.93
C GLY A 96 -7.76 8.96 -8.97
N GLN A 97 -6.78 8.67 -8.12
CA GLN A 97 -5.44 9.25 -8.17
C GLN A 97 -4.67 8.72 -9.40
N SER A 98 -3.70 9.48 -9.89
CA SER A 98 -2.84 9.02 -10.99
C SER A 98 -1.89 7.93 -10.51
N PHE A 99 -1.85 6.81 -11.22
CA PHE A 99 -0.97 5.68 -10.91
C PHE A 99 -0.39 5.07 -12.18
N LYS A 100 0.65 4.25 -12.01
CA LYS A 100 1.19 3.34 -13.03
C LYS A 100 1.12 1.91 -12.52
N SER A 101 1.38 0.92 -13.37
CA SER A 101 1.52 -0.47 -12.92
C SER A 101 2.71 -0.60 -11.95
N PHE A 102 2.49 -1.29 -10.83
CA PHE A 102 3.56 -1.65 -9.91
C PHE A 102 4.40 -2.78 -10.50
N VAL A 103 5.73 -2.63 -10.46
CA VAL A 103 6.68 -3.63 -10.92
C VAL A 103 7.42 -4.20 -9.70
N PRO A 104 6.99 -5.35 -9.16
CA PRO A 104 7.66 -5.98 -8.03
C PRO A 104 8.99 -6.61 -8.46
N ASN A 105 9.87 -6.85 -7.49
CA ASN A 105 10.98 -7.77 -7.68
C ASN A 105 10.45 -9.21 -7.66
N ASP A 106 11.17 -10.16 -8.28
CA ASP A 106 10.82 -11.58 -8.25
C ASP A 106 10.65 -12.11 -6.81
N SER A 107 11.44 -11.57 -5.89
CA SER A 107 11.38 -11.89 -4.46
C SER A 107 11.29 -10.62 -3.62
N MET A 108 10.14 -10.46 -2.97
CA MET A 108 9.85 -9.41 -2.00
C MET A 108 10.06 -9.93 -0.58
N ILE A 109 10.43 -9.06 0.37
CA ILE A 109 10.69 -9.38 1.76
C ILE A 109 9.77 -8.55 2.64
N CYS A 110 8.93 -9.23 3.41
CA CYS A 110 7.98 -8.64 4.34
C CYS A 110 8.31 -9.01 5.79
N ASN A 111 7.76 -8.23 6.70
CA ASN A 111 7.51 -8.66 8.07
C ASN A 111 5.99 -8.70 8.31
N PHE A 112 5.44 -9.88 8.56
CA PHE A 112 4.10 -10.01 9.13
C PHE A 112 4.24 -9.88 10.65
N THR A 113 4.09 -8.66 11.16
CA THR A 113 3.95 -8.41 12.59
C THR A 113 2.49 -8.15 12.93
#